data_AF-M3CZD7-F1
#
_entry.id   AF-M3CZD7-F1
#
_cell.length_a   1.000
_cell.length_b   1.000
_cell.length_c   1.000
_cell.angle_alpha   90.00
_cell.angle_beta   90.00
_cell.angle_gamma   90.00
#
_symmetry.space_group_name_H-M   'P 1'
#
loop_
_entity.id
_entity.type
_entity.pdbx_description
1 polymer ?
#
loop_
_entity_poly.entity_id
_entity_poly.type
_entity_poly.pdbx_seq_one_letter_code
_entity_poly.pdbx_strand_id
1 'polypeptide(L)'
;MASPHSKQEDLLMRMRMMMKNPTYDEPNMNKSVEEEGEEGEEGEREQEPYHLFDDVLDLTSAKTADHDLQYLTALRASFPSMIVTAIPVPNIPLLSFASAGHALAELDLETDSFASWRGYVGPSLQARNGGLAESVHFAKYAYRWAGEGFVVYVVNHVQYVLKERARGEHPLGPSGKTDELIRAVGGWLLDGVVWVYDRYWYQDKKLYQQVQKATWDKVILDEGMKKELTEAAEKFFDSKDVYDDLGVPWKRGLLFHGPPGNGKTISIKALMHTLLNRKQPVPTLYVKAAPLTYNIQEVFRQARNLAPCMLILEDIETIVTPQTRSYFFNEMDGIEDNSGLFVVGSTNYLEKLDPGLTSRPSRFDRKYLFPLPNEHERILYCQWWRRKLAHNSAIEFPERLCKPMAGITDGFSFAFLQECFVGSMLALAHDSGDTGGPGKDEEDDKNLDKYELWRVFKKQAAVLRKEIRNDSEVVTQPSLPSGDVSVLAFASSQVAVPRRSSEKRRGMPGTFTDSALVPSLAAPQGQDFLGMASNLNVQGAQAGTARLNTTKQTVINSRSYAMQ
;
A
#
# COMPACT_ATOMS: atom_id res chain seq x y z
N MET A 1 26.03 48.83 13.07
CA MET A 1 25.07 47.84 13.61
C MET A 1 23.68 48.47 13.56
N ALA A 2 22.85 48.07 12.60
CA ALA A 2 21.43 48.42 12.55
C ALA A 2 20.62 47.22 13.09
N SER A 3 19.53 47.48 13.80
CA SER A 3 18.76 46.42 14.50
C SER A 3 18.02 45.51 13.51
N PRO A 4 17.70 44.25 13.88
CA PRO A 4 17.00 43.30 13.01
C PRO A 4 15.66 43.82 12.47
N HIS A 5 15.00 44.70 13.22
CA HIS A 5 13.74 45.33 12.83
C HIS A 5 13.88 46.21 11.58
N SER A 6 15.04 46.84 11.36
CA SER A 6 15.24 47.74 10.23
C SER A 6 15.40 47.00 8.90
N LYS A 7 15.84 45.75 8.92
CA LYS A 7 16.03 44.96 7.69
C LYS A 7 14.71 44.36 7.17
N GLN A 8 13.80 44.03 8.08
CA GLN A 8 12.51 43.43 7.75
C GLN A 8 11.52 44.49 7.21
N GLU A 9 11.55 45.71 7.76
CA GLU A 9 10.78 46.84 7.23
C GLU A 9 11.28 47.31 5.86
N ASP A 10 12.60 47.31 5.64
CA ASP A 10 13.21 47.67 4.35
C ASP A 10 12.85 46.65 3.26
N LEU A 11 12.77 45.36 3.60
CA LEU A 11 12.30 44.30 2.69
C LEU A 11 10.81 44.48 2.30
N LEU A 12 9.94 44.75 3.27
CA LEU A 12 8.51 44.97 3.06
C LEU A 12 8.21 46.25 2.25
N MET A 13 9.00 47.31 2.47
CA MET A 13 8.88 48.56 1.72
C MET A 13 9.30 48.38 0.25
N ARG A 14 10.34 47.57 0.00
CA ARG A 14 10.84 47.28 -1.36
C ARG A 14 9.92 46.34 -2.15
N MET A 15 9.30 45.34 -1.50
CA MET A 15 8.28 44.51 -2.14
C MET A 15 7.03 45.31 -2.57
N ARG A 16 6.66 46.36 -1.82
CA ARG A 16 5.57 47.28 -2.22
C ARG A 16 5.90 48.12 -3.45
N MET A 17 7.18 48.43 -3.70
CA MET A 17 7.60 49.17 -4.90
C MET A 17 7.57 48.30 -6.17
N MET A 18 7.86 47.00 -6.06
CA MET A 18 7.86 46.06 -7.20
C MET A 18 6.46 45.78 -7.79
N MET A 19 5.36 46.10 -7.10
CA MET A 19 3.99 45.83 -7.58
C MET A 19 3.37 46.94 -8.46
N LYS A 20 4.14 47.95 -8.88
CA LYS A 20 3.67 48.96 -9.84
C LYS A 20 4.22 48.65 -11.25
N ASN A 21 3.36 48.06 -12.11
CA ASN A 21 3.65 47.77 -13.52
C ASN A 21 3.74 49.05 -14.38
N PRO A 22 4.67 49.09 -15.34
CA PRO A 22 4.45 49.73 -16.64
C PRO A 22 4.45 48.71 -17.78
N THR A 23 3.62 49.00 -18.77
CA THR A 23 3.29 48.24 -20.00
C THR A 23 4.46 48.15 -20.99
N TYR A 24 4.53 47.03 -21.72
CA TYR A 24 5.49 46.71 -22.79
C TYR A 24 5.11 47.35 -24.14
N ASP A 25 6.09 47.89 -24.87
CA ASP A 25 6.08 48.07 -26.33
C ASP A 25 7.44 47.61 -26.92
N GLU A 26 7.40 46.92 -28.06
CA GLU A 26 8.54 46.23 -28.72
C GLU A 26 9.49 47.18 -29.50
N PRO A 27 10.78 46.81 -29.72
CA PRO A 27 11.73 47.64 -30.46
C PRO A 27 11.93 47.21 -31.93
N ASN A 28 12.19 48.19 -32.80
CA ASN A 28 12.50 48.02 -34.23
C ASN A 28 14.00 48.25 -34.52
N MET A 29 14.49 47.58 -35.57
CA MET A 29 15.91 47.38 -35.94
C MET A 29 16.70 48.61 -36.45
N ASN A 30 18.03 48.54 -36.23
CA ASN A 30 19.15 49.00 -37.06
C ASN A 30 19.27 50.49 -37.47
N LYS A 31 20.34 51.15 -36.99
CA LYS A 31 21.53 51.53 -37.80
C LYS A 31 22.60 52.27 -36.98
N SER A 32 23.83 51.99 -37.38
CA SER A 32 25.15 52.50 -37.01
C SER A 32 25.41 53.99 -37.30
N VAL A 33 26.26 54.63 -36.48
CA VAL A 33 27.57 55.26 -36.81
C VAL A 33 27.95 56.27 -35.70
N GLU A 34 29.24 56.25 -35.34
CA GLU A 34 29.95 57.06 -34.34
C GLU A 34 29.89 58.57 -34.64
N GLU A 35 29.83 59.42 -33.60
CA GLU A 35 30.66 60.63 -33.46
C GLU A 35 30.51 61.27 -32.07
N GLU A 36 31.62 61.87 -31.64
CA GLU A 36 31.98 62.37 -30.31
C GLU A 36 31.21 63.63 -29.87
N GLY A 37 31.09 63.89 -28.56
CA GLY A 37 30.69 65.21 -28.05
C GLY A 37 30.10 65.27 -26.64
N GLU A 38 30.99 65.35 -25.65
CA GLU A 38 30.95 66.13 -24.40
C GLU A 38 29.65 66.31 -23.57
N GLU A 39 29.69 65.69 -22.39
CA GLU A 39 29.43 66.23 -21.05
C GLU A 39 28.02 66.71 -20.63
N GLY A 40 27.44 65.91 -19.73
CA GLY A 40 26.38 66.26 -18.80
C GLY A 40 26.19 65.15 -17.76
N GLU A 41 27.13 64.99 -16.83
CA GLU A 41 27.09 63.97 -15.76
C GLU A 41 25.99 64.26 -14.72
N GLU A 42 24.81 63.68 -14.90
CA GLU A 42 23.95 63.24 -13.79
C GLU A 42 24.10 61.72 -13.67
N GLY A 43 24.93 61.27 -12.73
CA GLY A 43 25.17 59.84 -12.51
C GLY A 43 23.90 59.13 -12.01
N GLU A 44 23.14 58.57 -12.95
CA GLU A 44 22.20 57.49 -12.70
C GLU A 44 22.98 56.35 -12.00
N ARG A 45 22.66 56.08 -10.73
CA ARG A 45 23.13 54.83 -10.10
C ARG A 45 22.39 53.70 -10.77
N GLU A 46 23.02 53.06 -11.76
CA GLU A 46 22.61 51.75 -12.25
C GLU A 46 22.44 50.82 -11.03
N GLN A 47 21.20 50.48 -10.69
CA GLN A 47 20.95 49.42 -9.72
C GLN A 47 21.35 48.12 -10.39
N GLU A 48 22.45 47.53 -9.93
CA GLU A 48 22.87 46.20 -10.37
C GLU A 48 21.66 45.23 -10.34
N PRO A 49 21.52 44.36 -11.35
CA PRO A 49 20.40 43.44 -11.41
C PRO A 49 20.35 42.58 -10.14
N TYR A 50 19.18 42.49 -9.51
CA TYR A 50 19.02 41.74 -8.27
C TYR A 50 19.30 40.24 -8.50
N HIS A 51 20.38 39.74 -7.89
CA HIS A 51 20.83 38.36 -8.01
C HIS A 51 20.21 37.48 -6.91
N LEU A 52 18.94 37.11 -7.07
CA LEU A 52 18.23 36.19 -6.15
C LEU A 52 19.00 34.87 -5.92
N PHE A 53 19.76 34.40 -6.91
CA PHE A 53 20.58 33.20 -6.78
C PHE A 53 21.64 33.34 -5.70
N ASP A 54 22.28 34.51 -5.58
CA ASP A 54 23.32 34.75 -4.58
C ASP A 54 22.71 34.84 -3.18
N ASP A 55 21.52 35.41 -3.03
CA ASP A 55 20.77 35.38 -1.77
C ASP A 55 20.39 33.95 -1.37
N VAL A 56 19.95 33.13 -2.33
CA VAL A 56 19.64 31.71 -2.09
C VAL A 56 20.92 30.94 -1.73
N LEU A 57 22.04 31.22 -2.41
CA LEU A 57 23.32 30.60 -2.14
C LEU A 57 23.84 30.99 -0.75
N ASP A 58 23.75 32.26 -0.34
CA ASP A 58 24.09 32.72 0.99
C ASP A 58 23.19 32.12 2.07
N LEU A 59 21.89 31.97 1.79
CA LEU A 59 20.94 31.29 2.69
C LEU A 59 21.21 29.78 2.83
N THR A 60 21.82 29.15 1.83
CA THR A 60 21.99 27.68 1.77
C THR A 60 23.45 27.21 1.91
N SER A 61 24.42 28.13 1.95
CA SER A 61 25.87 27.83 2.02
C SER A 61 26.46 27.70 3.43
N ALA A 62 25.65 27.85 4.48
CA ALA A 62 26.11 27.78 5.87
C ALA A 62 26.48 26.34 6.30
N LYS A 63 27.39 26.22 7.29
CA LYS A 63 27.64 24.97 8.02
C LYS A 63 26.32 24.45 8.57
N THR A 64 25.94 23.22 8.22
CA THR A 64 24.67 22.64 8.66
C THR A 64 24.68 22.45 10.18
N ALA A 65 23.62 22.89 10.82
CA ALA A 65 23.34 22.60 12.21
C ALA A 65 22.53 21.32 12.31
N ASP A 66 22.85 20.46 13.27
CA ASP A 66 21.90 19.42 13.68
C ASP A 66 20.73 20.10 14.41
N HIS A 67 19.66 20.35 13.66
CA HIS A 67 18.48 21.05 14.18
C HIS A 67 17.83 20.28 15.32
N ASP A 68 17.80 18.94 15.27
CA ASP A 68 17.23 18.11 16.32
C ASP A 68 17.98 18.29 17.64
N LEU A 69 19.32 18.29 17.57
CA LEU A 69 20.16 18.55 18.74
C LEU A 69 19.95 19.97 19.29
N GLN A 70 19.77 20.97 18.42
CA GLN A 70 19.50 22.35 18.83
C GLN A 70 18.14 22.49 19.52
N TYR A 71 17.06 21.96 18.92
CA TYR A 71 15.72 21.98 19.52
C TYR A 71 15.70 21.27 20.87
N LEU A 72 16.31 20.08 20.94
CA LEU A 72 16.38 19.29 22.16
C LEU A 72 17.19 20.00 23.25
N THR A 73 18.27 20.69 22.89
CA THR A 73 19.05 21.52 23.84
C THR A 73 18.25 22.71 24.33
N ALA A 74 17.58 23.44 23.43
CA ALA A 74 16.76 24.61 23.77
C ALA A 74 15.57 24.23 24.66
N LEU A 75 14.89 23.13 24.36
CA LEU A 75 13.78 22.62 25.16
C LEU A 75 14.24 22.19 26.55
N ARG A 76 15.38 21.47 26.66
CA ARG A 76 15.94 21.09 27.99
C ARG A 76 16.35 22.29 28.83
N ALA A 77 16.89 23.34 28.21
CA ALA A 77 17.25 24.58 28.90
C ALA A 77 16.01 25.33 29.38
N SER A 78 14.94 25.36 28.58
CA SER A 78 13.69 26.06 28.89
C SER A 78 12.83 25.31 29.92
N PHE A 79 12.92 23.98 29.96
CA PHE A 79 12.13 23.11 30.83
C PHE A 79 13.02 22.17 31.68
N PRO A 80 13.83 22.70 32.62
CA PRO A 80 14.83 21.92 33.35
C PRO A 80 14.23 20.86 34.31
N SER A 81 12.95 20.98 34.66
CA SER A 81 12.21 20.00 35.48
C SER A 81 11.58 18.87 34.66
N MET A 82 11.63 18.95 33.34
CA MET A 82 11.01 17.97 32.43
C MET A 82 12.08 17.15 31.71
N ILE A 83 11.73 15.89 31.45
CA ILE A 83 12.45 15.04 30.51
C ILE A 83 11.92 15.33 29.11
N VAL A 84 12.83 15.57 28.16
CA VAL A 84 12.53 15.79 26.74
C VAL A 84 12.89 14.54 25.95
N THR A 85 11.90 13.93 25.30
CA THR A 85 12.06 12.77 24.43
C THR A 85 11.75 13.15 22.99
N ALA A 86 12.74 13.09 22.09
CA ALA A 86 12.53 13.26 20.66
C ALA A 86 12.05 11.97 20.02
N ILE A 87 11.01 12.04 19.19
CA ILE A 87 10.38 10.89 18.56
C ILE A 87 10.04 11.25 17.10
N PRO A 88 10.45 10.47 16.10
CA PRO A 88 10.01 10.70 14.73
C PRO A 88 8.49 10.51 14.59
N VAL A 89 7.79 11.48 14.00
CA VAL A 89 6.33 11.45 13.79
C VAL A 89 5.90 10.21 12.99
N PRO A 90 6.60 9.77 11.91
CA PRO A 90 6.22 8.57 11.18
C PRO A 90 6.32 7.27 12.01
N ASN A 91 7.14 7.27 13.06
CA ASN A 91 7.31 6.11 13.93
C ASN A 91 6.18 6.01 14.96
N ILE A 92 5.87 7.12 15.65
CA ILE A 92 4.87 7.18 16.73
C ILE A 92 3.99 8.42 16.49
N PRO A 93 2.88 8.34 15.73
CA PRO A 93 2.10 9.51 15.35
C PRO A 93 1.11 9.91 16.44
N LEU A 94 1.56 10.70 17.43
CA LEU A 94 0.76 11.06 18.61
C LEU A 94 -0.53 11.81 18.27
N LEU A 95 -0.49 12.71 17.28
CA LEU A 95 -1.67 13.47 16.85
C LEU A 95 -2.71 12.57 16.17
N SER A 96 -2.26 11.56 15.40
CA SER A 96 -3.16 10.58 14.80
C SER A 96 -3.79 9.67 15.85
N PHE A 97 -3.01 9.28 16.87
CA PHE A 97 -3.50 8.49 18.01
C PHE A 97 -4.56 9.25 18.82
N ALA A 98 -4.35 10.55 19.05
CA ALA A 98 -5.33 11.43 19.69
C ALA A 98 -6.58 11.62 18.80
N SER A 99 -6.40 11.87 17.51
CA SER A 99 -7.52 12.03 16.54
C SER A 99 -8.38 10.77 16.42
N ALA A 100 -7.81 9.59 16.69
CA ALA A 100 -8.53 8.33 16.77
C ALA A 100 -9.29 8.13 18.10
N GLY A 101 -9.24 9.10 19.02
CA GLY A 101 -9.98 9.09 20.28
C GLY A 101 -9.27 8.41 21.45
N HIS A 102 -8.00 8.02 21.30
CA HIS A 102 -7.25 7.34 22.37
C HIS A 102 -6.56 8.32 23.34
N ALA A 103 -6.41 9.58 22.95
CA ALA A 103 -5.79 10.64 23.73
C ALA A 103 -6.44 11.98 23.38
N LEU A 104 -6.16 13.02 24.17
CA LEU A 104 -6.53 14.40 23.86
C LEU A 104 -5.28 15.17 23.45
N ALA A 105 -5.35 15.90 22.35
CA ALA A 105 -4.30 16.80 21.89
C ALA A 105 -4.92 18.16 21.57
N GLU A 106 -4.64 19.15 22.41
CA GLU A 106 -5.16 20.51 22.26
C GLU A 106 -4.02 21.42 21.80
N LEU A 107 -4.20 22.09 20.65
CA LEU A 107 -3.23 23.04 20.12
C LEU A 107 -3.13 24.24 21.07
N ASP A 108 -1.91 24.54 21.52
CA ASP A 108 -1.61 25.67 22.39
C ASP A 108 -1.41 26.93 21.54
N LEU A 109 -2.43 27.80 21.52
CA LEU A 109 -2.42 29.07 20.80
C LEU A 109 -2.09 30.26 21.71
N GLU A 110 -1.98 30.03 23.03
CA GLU A 110 -1.83 31.10 24.02
C GLU A 110 -0.36 31.36 24.34
N THR A 111 0.46 30.32 24.37
CA THR A 111 1.83 30.42 24.87
C THR A 111 2.90 30.21 23.81
N ASP A 112 2.52 29.82 22.59
CA ASP A 112 3.45 29.64 21.48
C ASP A 112 2.79 29.95 20.12
N SER A 113 3.62 30.11 19.10
CA SER A 113 3.14 30.25 17.71
C SER A 113 2.88 28.88 17.09
N PHE A 114 2.15 28.85 15.97
CA PHE A 114 2.06 27.65 15.14
C PHE A 114 2.36 27.99 13.68
N ALA A 115 2.96 27.03 12.96
CA ALA A 115 3.18 27.09 11.54
C ALA A 115 2.65 25.82 10.89
N SER A 116 1.70 25.98 9.98
CA SER A 116 1.13 24.87 9.21
C SER A 116 0.94 25.27 7.76
N TRP A 117 1.04 24.29 6.87
CA TRP A 117 0.60 24.42 5.48
C TRP A 117 -0.79 23.86 5.34
N ARG A 118 -1.66 24.59 4.64
CA ARG A 118 -3.00 24.10 4.30
C ARG A 118 -3.01 23.73 2.83
N GLY A 119 -3.47 22.51 2.54
CA GLY A 119 -3.58 21.99 1.19
C GLY A 119 -5.00 21.51 0.93
N TYR A 120 -5.37 21.41 -0.35
CA TYR A 120 -6.60 20.73 -0.76
C TYR A 120 -6.26 19.30 -1.15
N VAL A 121 -6.86 18.34 -0.46
CA VAL A 121 -6.81 16.93 -0.85
C VAL A 121 -8.01 16.68 -1.74
N GLY A 122 -7.73 16.32 -2.99
CA GLY A 122 -8.76 16.01 -3.99
C GLY A 122 -9.76 14.97 -3.46
N PRO A 123 -11.01 15.02 -3.95
CA PRO A 123 -12.03 14.07 -3.53
C PRO A 123 -11.57 12.62 -3.77
N SER A 124 -12.03 11.71 -2.91
CA SER A 124 -12.03 10.29 -3.28
C SER A 124 -12.90 10.11 -4.53
N LEU A 125 -12.70 9.02 -5.31
CA LEU A 125 -13.46 8.72 -6.53
C LEU A 125 -15.00 8.81 -6.39
N GLN A 126 -15.52 8.84 -5.17
CA GLN A 126 -16.96 8.88 -4.85
C GLN A 126 -17.42 10.23 -4.24
N ALA A 127 -16.50 11.11 -3.87
CA ALA A 127 -16.81 12.42 -3.33
C ALA A 127 -16.83 13.47 -4.45
N ARG A 128 -17.77 14.42 -4.40
CA ARG A 128 -17.78 15.56 -5.32
C ARG A 128 -16.75 16.63 -4.95
N ASN A 129 -16.46 16.74 -3.66
CA ASN A 129 -15.58 17.77 -3.11
C ASN A 129 -14.47 17.09 -2.30
N GLY A 130 -13.24 17.53 -2.52
CA GLY A 130 -12.10 17.26 -1.65
C GLY A 130 -12.19 17.97 -0.31
N GLY A 131 -11.22 17.69 0.56
CA GLY A 131 -11.11 18.28 1.89
C GLY A 131 -9.88 19.18 2.01
N LEU A 132 -9.89 20.08 2.99
CA LEU A 132 -8.65 20.73 3.41
C LEU A 132 -7.86 19.76 4.28
N ALA A 133 -6.58 19.60 3.97
CA ALA A 133 -5.60 18.97 4.85
C ALA A 133 -4.67 20.05 5.41
N GLU A 134 -4.12 19.75 6.59
CA GLU A 134 -3.16 20.59 7.27
C GLU A 134 -1.89 19.79 7.52
N SER A 135 -0.74 20.36 7.18
CA SER A 135 0.58 19.81 7.46
C SER A 135 1.28 20.72 8.46
N VAL A 136 1.35 20.26 9.72
CA VAL A 136 1.93 21.03 10.82
C VAL A 136 3.46 20.97 10.74
N HIS A 137 4.10 22.12 10.63
CA HIS A 137 5.57 22.25 10.59
C HIS A 137 6.11 22.70 11.96
N PHE A 138 5.35 23.49 12.69
CA PHE A 138 5.64 23.85 14.07
C PHE A 138 4.34 23.97 14.85
N ALA A 139 4.22 23.32 15.99
CA ALA A 139 3.12 23.54 16.91
C ALA A 139 3.44 22.98 18.30
N LYS A 140 2.84 23.59 19.31
CA LYS A 140 2.83 23.11 20.69
C LYS A 140 1.44 22.57 21.04
N TYR A 141 1.39 21.44 21.73
CA TYR A 141 0.14 20.81 22.17
C TYR A 141 0.17 20.52 23.67
N ALA A 142 -0.95 20.76 24.33
CA ALA A 142 -1.28 20.12 25.60
C ALA A 142 -1.84 18.73 25.30
N TYR A 143 -1.10 17.69 25.70
CA TYR A 143 -1.43 16.31 25.39
C TYR A 143 -1.81 15.54 26.65
N ARG A 144 -2.93 14.81 26.62
CA ARG A 144 -3.39 14.00 27.76
C ARG A 144 -3.68 12.58 27.34
N TRP A 145 -3.10 11.62 28.05
CA TRP A 145 -3.31 10.20 27.81
C TRP A 145 -3.23 9.42 29.13
N ALA A 146 -4.15 8.48 29.35
CA ALA A 146 -4.20 7.63 30.54
C ALA A 146 -4.11 8.39 31.88
N GLY A 147 -4.71 9.59 31.96
CA GLY A 147 -4.66 10.46 33.15
C GLY A 147 -3.36 11.27 33.30
N GLU A 148 -2.37 11.06 32.43
CA GLU A 148 -1.10 11.77 32.42
C GLU A 148 -1.15 12.95 31.45
N GLY A 149 -0.62 14.11 31.89
CA GLY A 149 -0.36 15.27 31.04
C GLY A 149 1.06 15.25 30.48
N PHE A 150 1.19 15.71 29.23
CA PHE A 150 2.44 15.90 28.48
C PHE A 150 2.37 17.23 27.73
N VAL A 151 3.52 17.84 27.46
CA VAL A 151 3.64 18.93 26.49
C VAL A 151 4.31 18.36 25.25
N VAL A 152 3.70 18.53 24.08
CA VAL A 152 4.22 17.97 22.82
C VAL A 152 4.53 19.11 21.87
N TYR A 153 5.78 19.24 21.48
CA TYR A 153 6.19 20.09 20.36
C TYR A 153 6.28 19.23 19.11
N VAL A 154 5.68 19.65 18.01
CA VAL A 154 5.89 19.06 16.69
C VAL A 154 6.73 20.04 15.89
N VAL A 155 7.89 19.60 15.41
CA VAL A 155 8.79 20.40 14.57
C VAL A 155 9.16 19.55 13.36
N ASN A 156 8.63 19.91 12.19
CA ASN A 156 8.71 19.16 10.95
C ASN A 156 8.30 17.69 11.13
N HIS A 157 9.26 16.76 11.04
CA HIS A 157 9.02 15.32 11.12
C HIS A 157 9.36 14.69 12.48
N VAL A 158 9.70 15.52 13.48
CA VAL A 158 10.02 15.09 14.84
C VAL A 158 9.04 15.72 15.81
N GLN A 159 8.63 14.96 16.81
CA GLN A 159 7.86 15.45 17.95
C GLN A 159 8.70 15.30 19.23
N TYR A 160 8.72 16.33 20.06
CA TYR A 160 9.40 16.35 21.35
C TYR A 160 8.36 16.28 22.45
N VAL A 161 8.35 15.16 23.16
CA VAL A 161 7.44 14.91 24.27
C VAL A 161 8.13 15.29 25.57
N LEU A 162 7.53 16.25 26.27
CA LEU A 162 8.00 16.74 27.55
C LEU A 162 7.13 16.15 28.66
N LYS A 163 7.77 15.56 29.66
CA LYS A 163 7.12 14.98 30.83
C LYS A 163 7.86 15.36 32.11
N GLU A 164 7.12 15.75 33.14
CA GLU A 164 7.67 15.99 34.47
C GLU A 164 8.45 14.77 34.98
N ARG A 165 9.62 15.03 35.55
CA ARG A 165 10.53 13.99 36.03
C ARG A 165 9.96 13.27 37.26
N ALA A 166 9.86 11.95 37.20
CA ALA A 166 9.50 11.14 38.36
C ALA A 166 10.68 10.98 39.34
N ARG A 167 10.38 10.54 40.57
CA ARG A 167 11.39 10.32 41.60
C ARG A 167 12.33 9.18 41.17
N GLY A 168 13.62 9.48 41.01
CA GLY A 168 14.66 8.51 40.65
C GLY A 168 15.02 8.48 39.16
N GLU A 169 14.31 9.22 38.31
CA GLU A 169 14.68 9.37 36.90
C GLU A 169 15.83 10.38 36.74
N HIS A 170 16.75 10.09 35.82
CA HIS A 170 17.82 11.00 35.45
C HIS A 170 17.28 12.09 34.50
N PRO A 171 17.65 13.38 34.65
CA PRO A 171 17.14 14.47 33.79
C PRO A 171 17.39 14.27 32.28
N LEU A 172 18.47 13.56 31.93
CA LEU A 172 18.83 13.24 30.54
C LEU A 172 18.44 11.81 30.12
N GLY A 173 17.80 11.06 31.02
CA GLY A 173 17.35 9.69 30.78
C GLY A 173 15.93 9.64 30.18
N PRO A 174 15.41 8.43 29.91
CA PRO A 174 14.03 8.26 29.46
C PRO A 174 13.03 8.53 30.59
N SER A 175 11.83 8.94 30.22
CA SER A 175 10.68 9.07 31.11
C SER A 175 9.84 7.80 31.01
N GLY A 176 9.60 7.12 32.14
CA GLY A 176 8.82 5.89 32.16
C GLY A 176 7.40 6.09 31.62
N LYS A 177 6.79 7.25 31.89
CA LYS A 177 5.46 7.61 31.36
C LYS A 177 5.45 7.91 29.88
N THR A 178 6.53 8.49 29.36
CA THR A 178 6.67 8.70 27.91
C THR A 178 6.85 7.37 27.20
N ASP A 179 7.62 6.43 27.77
CA ASP A 179 7.79 5.08 27.22
C ASP A 179 6.49 4.27 27.25
N GLU A 180 5.67 4.41 28.29
CA GLU A 180 4.32 3.83 28.36
C GLU A 180 3.43 4.35 27.22
N LEU A 181 3.44 5.66 26.96
CA LEU A 181 2.70 6.28 25.85
C LEU A 181 3.21 5.77 24.49
N ILE A 182 4.52 5.73 24.28
CA ILE A 182 5.14 5.20 23.05
C ILE A 182 4.70 3.75 22.80
N ARG A 183 4.75 2.90 23.83
CA ARG A 183 4.31 1.50 23.73
C ARG A 183 2.83 1.38 23.41
N ALA A 184 1.97 2.21 24.00
CA ALA A 184 0.54 2.21 23.73
C ALA A 184 0.21 2.61 22.29
N VAL A 185 0.86 3.66 21.79
CA VAL A 185 0.71 4.10 20.38
C VAL A 185 1.25 3.02 19.44
N GLY A 186 2.39 2.41 19.76
CA GLY A 186 2.94 1.29 18.99
C GLY A 186 1.98 0.10 18.93
N GLY A 187 1.35 -0.26 20.05
CA GLY A 187 0.31 -1.29 20.09
C GLY A 187 -0.91 -0.94 19.23
N TRP A 188 -1.36 0.32 19.28
CA TRP A 188 -2.46 0.81 18.43
C TRP A 188 -2.13 0.81 16.95
N LEU A 189 -0.90 1.14 16.57
CA LEU A 189 -0.46 1.05 15.17
C LEU A 189 -0.53 -0.39 14.65
N LEU A 190 -0.32 -1.37 15.51
CA LEU A 190 -0.40 -2.79 15.15
C LEU A 190 -1.83 -3.35 15.23
N ASP A 191 -2.77 -2.60 15.82
CA ASP A 191 -4.15 -3.01 15.98
C ASP A 191 -4.99 -2.69 14.74
N GLY A 192 -5.78 -3.67 14.30
CA GLY A 192 -6.73 -3.48 13.21
C GLY A 192 -6.10 -3.13 11.86
N VAL A 193 -4.90 -3.62 11.58
CA VAL A 193 -4.18 -3.37 10.31
C VAL A 193 -3.75 -4.66 9.62
N VAL A 194 -3.59 -4.58 8.30
CA VAL A 194 -2.81 -5.55 7.52
C VAL A 194 -1.58 -4.83 7.02
N TRP A 195 -0.40 -5.42 7.20
CA TRP A 195 0.83 -4.89 6.62
C TRP A 195 0.85 -5.23 5.14
N VAL A 196 1.04 -4.23 4.27
CA VAL A 196 1.08 -4.42 2.82
C VAL A 196 2.45 -4.01 2.31
N TYR A 197 3.02 -4.84 1.45
CA TYR A 197 4.24 -4.52 0.71
C TYR A 197 3.91 -4.24 -0.76
N ASP A 198 4.22 -3.02 -1.19
CA ASP A 198 4.26 -2.60 -2.60
C ASP A 198 5.40 -1.59 -2.74
N ARG A 199 6.60 -2.10 -3.05
CA ARG A 199 7.89 -1.39 -3.04
C ARG A 199 8.39 -0.90 -1.68
N TYR A 200 7.50 -0.67 -0.74
CA TYR A 200 7.77 -0.38 0.67
C TYR A 200 6.64 -0.94 1.55
N TRP A 201 6.91 -1.08 2.85
CA TRP A 201 5.91 -1.50 3.84
C TRP A 201 5.01 -0.34 4.28
N TYR A 202 3.71 -0.58 4.29
CA TYR A 202 2.71 0.33 4.89
C TYR A 202 1.57 -0.46 5.54
N GLN A 203 0.82 0.19 6.42
CA GLN A 203 -0.34 -0.39 7.07
C GLN A 203 -1.62 -0.03 6.30
N ASP A 204 -2.43 -1.03 5.95
CA ASP A 204 -3.66 -0.83 5.19
C ASP A 204 -4.91 -1.19 6.01
N LYS A 205 -5.51 -0.15 6.62
CA LYS A 205 -6.80 -0.27 7.35
C LYS A 205 -7.98 -0.60 6.43
N LYS A 206 -7.94 -0.17 5.16
CA LYS A 206 -9.02 -0.47 4.21
C LYS A 206 -9.01 -1.96 3.85
N LEU A 207 -7.83 -2.53 3.62
CA LEU A 207 -7.68 -3.97 3.41
C LEU A 207 -8.11 -4.74 4.66
N TYR A 208 -7.72 -4.31 5.86
CA TYR A 208 -8.21 -4.90 7.11
C TYR A 208 -9.75 -4.92 7.16
N GLN A 209 -10.44 -3.80 6.89
CA GLN A 209 -11.90 -3.74 6.85
C GLN A 209 -12.52 -4.66 5.80
N GLN A 210 -11.86 -4.87 4.65
CA GLN A 210 -12.32 -5.84 3.65
C GLN A 210 -12.17 -7.27 4.15
N VAL A 211 -11.03 -7.58 4.79
CA VAL A 211 -10.76 -8.88 5.41
C VAL A 211 -11.81 -9.18 6.48
N GLN A 212 -12.15 -8.21 7.32
CA GLN A 212 -13.21 -8.35 8.33
C GLN A 212 -14.60 -8.69 7.75
N LYS A 213 -14.83 -8.44 6.45
CA LYS A 213 -16.07 -8.82 5.78
C LYS A 213 -16.00 -10.18 5.07
N ALA A 214 -14.81 -10.73 4.87
CA ALA A 214 -14.55 -11.96 4.13
C ALA A 214 -14.57 -13.15 5.09
N THR A 215 -15.75 -13.70 5.33
CA THR A 215 -15.96 -14.86 6.21
C THR A 215 -16.18 -16.12 5.38
N TRP A 216 -15.86 -17.30 5.92
CA TRP A 216 -15.96 -18.58 5.20
C TRP A 216 -17.38 -18.94 4.72
N ASP A 217 -18.43 -18.42 5.37
CA ASP A 217 -19.84 -18.57 4.93
C ASP A 217 -20.14 -17.85 3.62
N LYS A 218 -19.34 -16.84 3.26
CA LYS A 218 -19.48 -16.08 2.01
C LYS A 218 -18.64 -16.62 0.87
N VAL A 219 -17.75 -17.57 1.16
CA VAL A 219 -16.90 -18.22 0.16
C VAL A 219 -17.62 -19.46 -0.34
N ILE A 220 -17.89 -19.55 -1.64
CA ILE A 220 -18.39 -20.78 -2.26
C ILE A 220 -17.17 -21.62 -2.63
N LEU A 221 -16.98 -22.71 -1.89
CA LEU A 221 -15.88 -23.66 -2.00
C LEU A 221 -16.31 -24.97 -1.33
N ASP A 222 -15.67 -26.08 -1.66
CA ASP A 222 -15.85 -27.35 -0.96
C ASP A 222 -15.71 -27.19 0.57
N GLU A 223 -16.70 -27.72 1.31
CA GLU A 223 -16.74 -27.58 2.77
C GLU A 223 -15.61 -28.35 3.47
N GLY A 224 -15.17 -29.47 2.89
CA GLY A 224 -14.00 -30.20 3.37
C GLY A 224 -12.73 -29.36 3.26
N MET A 225 -12.54 -28.71 2.12
CA MET A 225 -11.41 -27.80 1.87
C MET A 225 -11.40 -26.59 2.82
N LYS A 226 -12.56 -25.94 3.04
CA LYS A 226 -12.67 -24.83 4.01
C LYS A 226 -12.25 -25.25 5.41
N LYS A 227 -12.74 -26.41 5.86
CA LYS A 227 -12.41 -26.97 7.17
C LYS A 227 -10.92 -27.30 7.27
N GLU A 228 -10.36 -27.93 6.25
CA GLU A 228 -8.94 -28.28 6.23
C GLU A 228 -8.04 -27.04 6.30
N LEU A 229 -8.32 -26.01 5.52
CA LEU A 229 -7.56 -24.75 5.51
C LEU A 229 -7.62 -24.04 6.87
N THR A 230 -8.82 -23.99 7.46
CA THR A 230 -9.04 -23.37 8.77
C THR A 230 -8.27 -24.13 9.86
N GLU A 231 -8.44 -25.45 9.93
CA GLU A 231 -7.75 -26.29 10.91
C GLU A 231 -6.23 -26.26 10.73
N ALA A 232 -5.72 -26.26 9.49
CA ALA A 232 -4.29 -26.21 9.22
C ALA A 232 -3.66 -24.94 9.78
N ALA A 233 -4.34 -23.80 9.66
CA ALA A 233 -3.85 -22.53 10.18
C ALA A 233 -4.00 -22.43 11.70
N GLU A 234 -5.18 -22.74 12.26
CA GLU A 234 -5.39 -22.66 13.71
C GLU A 234 -4.47 -23.61 14.48
N LYS A 235 -4.42 -24.89 14.06
CA LYS A 235 -3.53 -25.87 14.70
C LYS A 235 -2.07 -25.46 14.61
N PHE A 236 -1.63 -24.85 13.52
CA PHE A 236 -0.24 -24.38 13.42
C PHE A 236 0.11 -23.37 14.53
N PHE A 237 -0.73 -22.36 14.73
CA PHE A 237 -0.48 -21.33 15.75
C PHE A 237 -0.72 -21.83 17.19
N ASP A 238 -1.58 -22.82 17.37
CA ASP A 238 -1.86 -23.42 18.68
C ASP A 238 -0.85 -24.50 19.10
N SER A 239 0.03 -24.95 18.20
CA SER A 239 0.90 -26.12 18.43
C SER A 239 2.39 -25.80 18.59
N LYS A 240 2.78 -24.55 18.90
CA LYS A 240 4.21 -24.18 19.02
C LYS A 240 5.01 -25.16 19.90
N ASP A 241 4.50 -25.47 21.09
CA ASP A 241 5.18 -26.36 22.04
C ASP A 241 5.38 -27.77 21.47
N VAL A 242 4.44 -28.26 20.65
CA VAL A 242 4.55 -29.55 19.97
C VAL A 242 5.70 -29.56 18.96
N TYR A 243 5.91 -28.46 18.24
CA TYR A 243 7.04 -28.34 17.30
C TYR A 243 8.37 -28.32 18.05
N ASP A 244 8.44 -27.58 19.17
CA ASP A 244 9.63 -27.50 20.02
C ASP A 244 9.98 -28.86 20.62
N ASP A 245 9.00 -29.59 21.17
CA ASP A 245 9.17 -30.91 21.77
C ASP A 245 9.66 -31.96 20.75
N LEU A 246 9.19 -31.86 19.51
CA LEU A 246 9.60 -32.75 18.41
C LEU A 246 10.91 -32.32 17.74
N GLY A 247 11.45 -31.14 18.07
CA GLY A 247 12.66 -30.59 17.46
C GLY A 247 12.52 -30.28 15.96
N VAL A 248 11.29 -30.03 15.49
CA VAL A 248 11.02 -29.73 14.08
C VAL A 248 10.79 -28.22 13.88
N PRO A 249 11.22 -27.62 12.74
CA PRO A 249 11.03 -26.19 12.52
C PRO A 249 9.55 -25.78 12.57
N TRP A 250 9.22 -24.81 13.43
CA TRP A 250 7.87 -24.25 13.54
C TRP A 250 7.58 -23.27 12.40
N LYS A 251 7.48 -23.80 11.18
CA LYS A 251 7.09 -23.06 9.98
C LYS A 251 6.15 -23.90 9.13
N ARG A 252 5.31 -23.26 8.33
CA ARG A 252 4.34 -23.93 7.46
C ARG A 252 4.17 -23.15 6.16
N GLY A 253 4.16 -23.86 5.03
CA GLY A 253 3.88 -23.27 3.72
C GLY A 253 2.68 -23.91 3.03
N LEU A 254 1.70 -23.10 2.61
CA LEU A 254 0.60 -23.51 1.75
C LEU A 254 0.70 -22.82 0.38
N LEU A 255 0.41 -23.56 -0.70
CA LEU A 255 0.33 -23.01 -2.06
C LEU A 255 -1.06 -23.20 -2.66
N PHE A 256 -1.73 -22.10 -2.97
CA PHE A 256 -3.02 -22.09 -3.66
C PHE A 256 -2.78 -21.98 -5.16
N HIS A 257 -3.33 -22.89 -5.95
CA HIS A 257 -3.12 -22.88 -7.40
C HIS A 257 -4.40 -23.23 -8.17
N GLY A 258 -4.47 -22.81 -9.42
CA GLY A 258 -5.60 -23.08 -10.31
C GLY A 258 -5.95 -21.88 -11.17
N PRO A 259 -6.90 -22.00 -12.11
CA PRO A 259 -7.25 -20.93 -13.03
C PRO A 259 -7.67 -19.63 -12.31
N PRO A 260 -7.48 -18.46 -12.95
CA PRO A 260 -7.86 -17.17 -12.38
C PRO A 260 -9.39 -17.10 -12.14
N GLY A 261 -9.79 -16.35 -11.12
CA GLY A 261 -11.21 -16.10 -10.83
C GLY A 261 -11.96 -17.26 -10.14
N ASN A 262 -11.27 -18.21 -9.50
CA ASN A 262 -11.88 -19.35 -8.80
C ASN A 262 -11.69 -19.33 -7.27
N GLY A 263 -11.56 -18.13 -6.68
CA GLY A 263 -11.68 -17.98 -5.23
C GLY A 263 -10.40 -18.12 -4.40
N LYS A 264 -9.21 -18.14 -5.01
CA LYS A 264 -7.92 -18.12 -4.27
C LYS A 264 -7.81 -16.92 -3.33
N THR A 265 -7.90 -15.69 -3.85
CA THR A 265 -7.76 -14.45 -3.08
C THR A 265 -8.84 -14.28 -2.00
N ILE A 266 -10.10 -14.63 -2.28
CA ILE A 266 -11.17 -14.53 -1.28
C ILE A 266 -11.00 -15.56 -0.15
N SER A 267 -10.47 -16.75 -0.47
CA SER A 267 -10.13 -17.78 0.53
C SER A 267 -8.95 -17.36 1.40
N ILE A 268 -7.93 -16.71 0.82
CA ILE A 268 -6.85 -16.07 1.59
C ILE A 268 -7.45 -15.05 2.56
N LYS A 269 -8.32 -14.14 2.10
CA LYS A 269 -8.97 -13.15 2.97
C LYS A 269 -9.82 -13.80 4.07
N ALA A 270 -10.50 -14.92 3.79
CA ALA A 270 -11.24 -15.67 4.81
C ALA A 270 -10.33 -16.32 5.86
N LEU A 271 -9.16 -16.80 5.44
CA LEU A 271 -8.16 -17.32 6.37
C LEU A 271 -7.55 -16.19 7.22
N MET A 272 -7.25 -15.03 6.60
CA MET A 272 -6.82 -13.83 7.32
C MET A 272 -7.85 -13.39 8.36
N HIS A 273 -9.14 -13.36 7.98
CA HIS A 273 -10.23 -13.03 8.90
C HIS A 273 -10.23 -13.95 10.11
N THR A 274 -10.08 -15.26 9.88
CA THR A 274 -10.03 -16.27 10.95
C THR A 274 -8.89 -15.95 11.91
N LEU A 275 -7.69 -15.72 11.38
CA LEU A 275 -6.48 -15.51 12.18
C LEU A 275 -6.44 -14.16 12.91
N LEU A 276 -6.96 -13.09 12.30
CA LEU A 276 -7.05 -11.76 12.91
C LEU A 276 -8.10 -11.69 14.03
N ASN A 277 -9.11 -12.58 14.01
CA ASN A 277 -10.19 -12.62 15.01
C ASN A 277 -10.01 -13.73 16.06
N ARG A 278 -8.83 -14.36 16.11
CA ARG A 278 -8.47 -15.28 17.19
C ARG A 278 -8.40 -14.54 18.53
N LYS A 279 -8.47 -15.30 19.64
CA LYS A 279 -8.25 -14.76 20.99
C LYS A 279 -6.91 -14.04 21.13
N GLN A 280 -5.89 -14.60 20.48
CA GLN A 280 -4.62 -13.94 20.22
C GLN A 280 -4.55 -13.68 18.71
N PRO A 281 -4.85 -12.45 18.26
CA PRO A 281 -4.78 -12.09 16.85
C PRO A 281 -3.39 -12.35 16.29
N VAL A 282 -3.33 -12.95 15.10
CA VAL A 282 -2.08 -13.19 14.39
C VAL A 282 -1.87 -12.06 13.37
N PRO A 283 -0.76 -11.30 13.46
CA PRO A 283 -0.41 -10.30 12.46
C PRO A 283 -0.35 -10.89 11.05
N THR A 284 -0.83 -10.13 10.07
CA THR A 284 -0.85 -10.55 8.67
C THR A 284 -0.08 -9.57 7.80
N LEU A 285 0.81 -10.12 6.97
CA LEU A 285 1.58 -9.41 5.96
C LEU A 285 1.12 -9.84 4.57
N TYR A 286 0.89 -8.88 3.69
CA TYR A 286 0.34 -9.07 2.35
C TYR A 286 1.28 -8.47 1.30
N VAL A 287 1.94 -9.32 0.53
CA VAL A 287 2.89 -8.90 -0.51
C VAL A 287 2.18 -8.88 -1.85
N LYS A 288 2.06 -7.68 -2.46
CA LYS A 288 1.49 -7.52 -3.79
C LYS A 288 2.51 -7.77 -4.90
N ALA A 289 3.73 -7.25 -4.72
CA ALA A 289 4.82 -7.42 -5.68
C ALA A 289 6.18 -7.21 -5.01
N ALA A 290 7.16 -8.04 -5.36
CA ALA A 290 8.53 -7.94 -4.90
C ALA A 290 9.52 -8.32 -6.02
N PRO A 291 9.67 -7.48 -7.06
CA PRO A 291 10.40 -7.86 -8.28
C PRO A 291 11.94 -7.90 -8.12
N LEU A 292 12.49 -7.33 -7.04
CA LEU A 292 13.94 -7.19 -6.85
C LEU A 292 14.42 -8.04 -5.66
N THR A 293 15.68 -8.45 -5.68
CA THR A 293 16.26 -9.36 -4.68
C THR A 293 16.24 -8.76 -3.27
N TYR A 294 16.52 -7.46 -3.14
CA TYR A 294 16.45 -6.76 -1.85
C TYR A 294 15.03 -6.73 -1.27
N ASN A 295 13.99 -6.68 -2.12
CA ASN A 295 12.59 -6.70 -1.68
C ASN A 295 12.28 -8.01 -0.97
N ILE A 296 12.82 -9.12 -1.48
CA ILE A 296 12.60 -10.45 -0.88
C ILE A 296 13.17 -10.49 0.54
N GLN A 297 14.41 -10.04 0.71
CA GLN A 297 15.04 -9.98 2.02
C GLN A 297 14.27 -9.06 2.98
N GLU A 298 13.84 -7.89 2.50
CA GLU A 298 13.04 -6.96 3.29
C GLU A 298 11.69 -7.56 3.71
N VAL A 299 11.06 -8.33 2.82
CA VAL A 299 9.79 -9.00 3.09
C VAL A 299 9.93 -10.01 4.22
N PHE A 300 10.91 -10.91 4.13
CA PHE A 300 11.13 -11.94 5.14
C PHE A 300 11.67 -11.38 6.45
N ARG A 301 12.53 -10.35 6.40
CA ARG A 301 12.97 -9.63 7.61
C ARG A 301 11.77 -9.08 8.38
N GLN A 302 10.81 -8.45 7.70
CA GLN A 302 9.63 -7.92 8.35
C GLN A 302 8.70 -9.02 8.88
N ALA A 303 8.55 -10.12 8.13
CA ALA A 303 7.78 -11.27 8.59
C ALA A 303 8.36 -11.87 9.88
N ARG A 304 9.70 -12.00 9.97
CA ARG A 304 10.40 -12.48 11.16
C ARG A 304 10.26 -11.53 12.35
N ASN A 305 10.32 -10.22 12.12
CA ASN A 305 10.07 -9.22 13.17
C ASN A 305 8.65 -9.27 13.76
N LEU A 306 7.68 -9.73 12.96
CA LEU A 306 6.27 -9.83 13.35
C LEU A 306 5.87 -11.27 13.72
N ALA A 307 6.81 -12.23 13.73
CA ALA A 307 6.51 -13.61 14.04
C ALA A 307 5.99 -13.76 15.50
N PRO A 308 5.00 -14.62 15.75
CA PRO A 308 4.31 -15.49 14.79
C PRO A 308 3.33 -14.72 13.89
N CYS A 309 3.41 -14.93 12.58
CA CYS A 309 2.60 -14.19 11.61
C CYS A 309 2.15 -15.04 10.41
N MET A 310 1.15 -14.53 9.70
CA MET A 310 0.75 -15.02 8.38
C MET A 310 1.40 -14.14 7.29
N LEU A 311 2.20 -14.74 6.41
CA LEU A 311 2.82 -14.08 5.26
C LEU A 311 2.14 -14.52 3.97
N ILE A 312 1.51 -13.59 3.26
CA ILE A 312 0.80 -13.84 2.01
C ILE A 312 1.65 -13.36 0.84
N LEU A 313 1.88 -14.25 -0.11
CA LEU A 313 2.59 -14.01 -1.35
C LEU A 313 1.61 -14.23 -2.51
N GLU A 314 0.87 -13.18 -2.87
CA GLU A 314 -0.08 -13.25 -3.98
C GLU A 314 0.65 -13.21 -5.33
N ASP A 315 0.11 -13.92 -6.32
CA ASP A 315 0.71 -14.09 -7.65
C ASP A 315 2.23 -14.31 -7.59
N ILE A 316 2.64 -15.40 -6.95
CA ILE A 316 4.04 -15.69 -6.60
C ILE A 316 4.97 -15.72 -7.82
N GLU A 317 4.45 -15.91 -9.03
CA GLU A 317 5.18 -15.72 -10.29
C GLU A 317 5.74 -14.31 -10.49
N THR A 318 5.14 -13.29 -9.88
CA THR A 318 5.62 -11.89 -9.89
C THR A 318 6.74 -11.65 -8.89
N ILE A 319 6.85 -12.52 -7.88
CA ILE A 319 7.82 -12.46 -6.78
C ILE A 319 9.01 -13.37 -7.09
N VAL A 320 8.77 -14.55 -7.66
CA VAL A 320 9.76 -15.58 -7.98
C VAL A 320 10.04 -15.56 -9.47
N THR A 321 10.92 -14.66 -9.87
CA THR A 321 11.43 -14.50 -11.23
C THR A 321 12.78 -15.22 -11.36
N PRO A 322 13.32 -15.42 -12.58
CA PRO A 322 14.66 -15.98 -12.76
C PRO A 322 15.75 -15.25 -11.94
N GLN A 323 15.60 -13.94 -11.70
CA GLN A 323 16.55 -13.12 -10.96
C GLN A 323 16.38 -13.23 -9.44
N THR A 324 15.15 -13.36 -8.94
CA THR A 324 14.86 -13.39 -7.48
C THR A 324 14.79 -14.80 -6.90
N ARG A 325 14.64 -15.84 -7.75
CA ARG A 325 14.43 -17.23 -7.35
C ARG A 325 15.40 -17.74 -6.29
N SER A 326 16.70 -17.57 -6.49
CA SER A 326 17.71 -18.06 -5.55
C SER A 326 17.60 -17.40 -4.18
N TYR A 327 17.32 -16.09 -4.15
CA TYR A 327 17.13 -15.33 -2.91
C TYR A 327 15.85 -15.75 -2.19
N PHE A 328 14.76 -15.90 -2.94
CA PHE A 328 13.49 -16.38 -2.39
C PHE A 328 13.61 -17.77 -1.76
N PHE A 329 14.34 -18.68 -2.42
CA PHE A 329 14.60 -20.01 -1.89
C PHE A 329 15.42 -19.99 -0.61
N ASN A 330 16.46 -19.15 -0.56
CA ASN A 330 17.29 -18.99 0.63
C ASN A 330 16.46 -18.48 1.83
N GLU A 331 15.60 -17.49 1.60
CA GLU A 331 14.69 -16.98 2.64
C GLU A 331 13.68 -18.05 3.07
N MET A 332 13.05 -18.79 2.16
CA MET A 332 12.05 -19.83 2.49
C MET A 332 12.65 -21.05 3.20
N ASP A 333 13.85 -21.47 2.78
CA ASP A 333 14.54 -22.62 3.35
C ASP A 333 15.10 -22.30 4.76
N GLY A 334 15.19 -21.00 5.11
CA GLY A 334 15.50 -20.55 6.46
C GLY A 334 16.99 -20.61 6.78
N ILE A 335 17.83 -19.96 5.96
CA ILE A 335 19.19 -19.60 6.41
C ILE A 335 19.11 -18.80 7.72
N GLU A 336 18.07 -17.97 7.85
CA GLU A 336 17.70 -17.26 9.07
C GLU A 336 16.46 -17.92 9.73
N ASP A 337 16.24 -17.68 11.02
CA ASP A 337 15.17 -18.31 11.79
C ASP A 337 13.77 -17.88 11.30
N ASN A 338 13.04 -18.83 10.70
CA ASN A 338 11.67 -18.66 10.20
C ASN A 338 10.61 -19.23 11.17
N SER A 339 10.97 -19.46 12.42
CA SER A 339 10.04 -19.91 13.45
C SER A 339 8.84 -18.96 13.57
N GLY A 340 7.63 -19.53 13.59
CA GLY A 340 6.35 -18.81 13.64
C GLY A 340 5.82 -18.30 12.31
N LEU A 341 6.48 -18.56 11.18
CA LEU A 341 6.00 -18.13 9.86
C LEU A 341 5.00 -19.14 9.25
N PHE A 342 3.78 -18.66 9.00
CA PHE A 342 2.77 -19.35 8.20
C PHE A 342 2.65 -18.67 6.82
N VAL A 343 3.27 -19.25 5.81
CA VAL A 343 3.35 -18.68 4.46
C VAL A 343 2.24 -19.22 3.58
N VAL A 344 1.47 -18.34 2.95
CA VAL A 344 0.46 -18.70 1.94
C VAL A 344 0.83 -18.05 0.61
N GLY A 345 1.24 -18.86 -0.36
CA GLY A 345 1.45 -18.43 -1.73
C GLY A 345 0.22 -18.68 -2.58
N SER A 346 0.00 -17.86 -3.61
CA SER A 346 -0.99 -18.16 -4.67
C SER A 346 -0.38 -18.04 -6.05
N THR A 347 -0.85 -18.84 -6.99
CA THR A 347 -0.48 -18.73 -8.41
C THR A 347 -1.64 -19.08 -9.34
N ASN A 348 -1.65 -18.48 -10.52
CA ASN A 348 -2.55 -18.88 -11.60
C ASN A 348 -1.93 -19.92 -12.55
N TYR A 349 -0.61 -20.11 -12.49
CA TYR A 349 0.17 -20.87 -13.47
C TYR A 349 1.14 -21.82 -12.77
N LEU A 350 0.63 -22.89 -12.14
CA LEU A 350 1.46 -23.83 -11.38
C LEU A 350 2.57 -24.43 -12.25
N GLU A 351 2.28 -24.69 -13.52
CA GLU A 351 3.18 -25.24 -14.53
C GLU A 351 4.31 -24.30 -14.94
N LYS A 352 4.14 -22.99 -14.76
CA LYS A 352 5.17 -21.97 -15.03
C LYS A 352 6.05 -21.71 -13.81
N LEU A 353 5.62 -22.14 -12.63
CA LEU A 353 6.41 -22.02 -11.42
C LEU A 353 7.60 -22.96 -11.46
N ASP A 354 8.67 -22.49 -10.83
CA ASP A 354 9.88 -23.27 -10.74
C ASP A 354 9.64 -24.63 -10.05
N PRO A 355 10.13 -25.75 -10.62
CA PRO A 355 9.98 -27.07 -10.01
C PRO A 355 10.54 -27.15 -8.59
N GLY A 356 11.57 -26.38 -8.24
CA GLY A 356 12.11 -26.32 -6.89
C GLY A 356 11.14 -25.73 -5.87
N LEU A 357 10.17 -24.92 -6.30
CA LEU A 357 9.14 -24.36 -5.42
C LEU A 357 7.98 -25.35 -5.21
N THR A 358 7.67 -26.14 -6.23
CA THR A 358 6.55 -27.09 -6.20
C THR A 358 6.96 -28.48 -5.71
N SER A 359 8.14 -28.98 -6.03
CA SER A 359 8.56 -30.36 -5.73
C SER A 359 9.22 -30.53 -4.36
N ARG A 360 9.72 -29.45 -3.74
CA ARG A 360 10.47 -29.52 -2.48
C ARG A 360 9.52 -29.34 -1.28
N PRO A 361 9.32 -30.36 -0.43
CA PRO A 361 8.37 -30.28 0.68
C PRO A 361 8.67 -29.14 1.67
N SER A 362 9.93 -28.78 1.89
CA SER A 362 10.37 -27.79 2.89
C SER A 362 9.91 -26.35 2.66
N ARG A 363 9.28 -26.03 1.52
CA ARG A 363 8.88 -24.67 1.12
C ARG A 363 7.37 -24.51 1.16
N PHE A 364 6.65 -25.31 0.38
CA PHE A 364 5.20 -25.42 0.40
C PHE A 364 4.82 -26.87 0.65
N ASP A 365 4.56 -27.20 1.92
CA ASP A 365 4.25 -28.57 2.36
C ASP A 365 2.90 -29.05 1.83
N ARG A 366 1.96 -28.13 1.61
CA ARG A 366 0.61 -28.44 1.12
C ARG A 366 0.24 -27.59 -0.08
N LYS A 367 -0.47 -28.19 -1.02
CA LYS A 367 -0.98 -27.54 -2.22
C LYS A 367 -2.48 -27.72 -2.32
N TYR A 368 -3.16 -26.65 -2.64
CA TYR A 368 -4.61 -26.58 -2.72
C TYR A 368 -5.01 -26.16 -4.13
N LEU A 369 -5.66 -27.07 -4.85
CA LEU A 369 -6.21 -26.82 -6.18
C LEU A 369 -7.56 -26.11 -6.06
N PHE A 370 -7.69 -24.98 -6.73
CA PHE A 370 -8.93 -24.24 -6.94
C PHE A 370 -9.37 -24.43 -8.39
N PRO A 371 -10.13 -25.49 -8.70
CA PRO A 371 -10.56 -25.80 -10.06
C PRO A 371 -11.66 -24.84 -10.52
N LEU A 372 -12.12 -25.00 -11.76
CA LEU A 372 -13.39 -24.41 -12.20
C LEU A 372 -14.54 -24.95 -11.33
N PRO A 373 -15.54 -24.13 -11.01
CA PRO A 373 -16.65 -24.54 -10.16
C PRO A 373 -17.45 -25.68 -10.80
N ASN A 374 -17.72 -26.72 -10.02
CA ASN A 374 -18.59 -27.81 -10.43
C ASN A 374 -20.06 -27.36 -10.49
N GLU A 375 -20.95 -28.20 -11.04
CA GLU A 375 -22.37 -27.85 -11.18
C GLU A 375 -23.02 -27.42 -9.85
N HIS A 376 -22.72 -28.12 -8.75
CA HIS A 376 -23.26 -27.80 -7.44
C HIS A 376 -22.79 -26.41 -6.96
N GLU A 377 -21.51 -26.07 -7.11
CA GLU A 377 -20.96 -24.75 -6.76
C GLU A 377 -21.57 -23.63 -7.63
N ARG A 378 -21.81 -23.90 -8.92
CA ARG A 378 -22.50 -22.95 -9.80
C ARG A 378 -23.96 -22.74 -9.38
N ILE A 379 -24.66 -23.79 -8.92
CA ILE A 379 -26.01 -23.67 -8.34
C ILE A 379 -25.97 -22.80 -7.08
N LEU A 380 -25.04 -23.04 -6.17
CA LEU A 380 -24.86 -22.22 -4.96
C LEU A 380 -24.59 -20.75 -5.30
N TYR A 381 -23.80 -20.50 -6.35
CA TYR A 381 -23.52 -19.14 -6.85
C TYR A 381 -24.79 -18.46 -7.38
N CYS A 382 -25.62 -19.18 -8.13
CA CYS A 382 -26.92 -18.67 -8.58
C CYS A 382 -27.87 -18.38 -7.40
N GLN A 383 -27.90 -19.25 -6.38
CA GLN A 383 -28.70 -19.04 -5.17
C GLN A 383 -28.21 -17.83 -4.35
N TRP A 384 -26.90 -17.60 -4.32
CA TRP A 384 -26.33 -16.40 -3.71
C TRP A 384 -26.80 -15.14 -4.42
N TRP A 385 -26.74 -15.09 -5.76
CA TRP A 385 -27.28 -13.97 -6.54
C TRP A 385 -28.78 -13.77 -6.35
N ARG A 386 -29.56 -14.85 -6.27
CA ARG A 386 -30.98 -14.79 -5.95
C ARG A 386 -31.22 -14.10 -4.61
N ARG A 387 -30.51 -14.49 -3.55
CA ARG A 387 -30.62 -13.83 -2.23
C ARG A 387 -30.20 -12.36 -2.29
N LYS A 388 -29.11 -12.05 -3.01
CA LYS A 388 -28.63 -10.68 -3.22
C LYS A 388 -29.68 -9.81 -3.91
N LEU A 389 -30.45 -10.36 -4.85
CA LEU A 389 -31.47 -9.65 -5.61
C LEU A 389 -32.87 -9.72 -5.00
N ALA A 390 -33.07 -10.43 -3.88
CA ALA A 390 -34.40 -10.67 -3.30
C ALA A 390 -35.16 -9.39 -2.88
N HIS A 391 -34.45 -8.28 -2.66
CA HIS A 391 -35.04 -6.98 -2.33
C HIS A 391 -35.45 -6.18 -3.57
N ASN A 392 -35.04 -6.59 -4.77
CA ASN A 392 -35.34 -5.90 -6.02
C ASN A 392 -36.59 -6.51 -6.67
N SER A 393 -37.74 -5.87 -6.44
CA SER A 393 -39.03 -6.31 -6.99
C SER A 393 -39.12 -6.21 -8.52
N ALA A 394 -38.22 -5.49 -9.18
CA ALA A 394 -38.20 -5.37 -10.64
C ALA A 394 -37.63 -6.62 -11.32
N ILE A 395 -36.94 -7.51 -10.59
CA ILE A 395 -36.26 -8.68 -11.16
C ILE A 395 -36.87 -9.95 -10.60
N GLU A 396 -37.62 -10.67 -11.44
CA GLU A 396 -38.17 -11.97 -11.08
C GLU A 396 -37.08 -13.06 -11.18
N PHE A 397 -36.62 -13.57 -10.02
CA PHE A 397 -35.61 -14.63 -9.94
C PHE A 397 -36.08 -15.83 -9.09
N PRO A 398 -36.93 -16.71 -9.65
CA PRO A 398 -37.39 -17.90 -8.94
C PRO A 398 -36.29 -18.96 -8.84
N GLU A 399 -36.34 -19.77 -7.77
CA GLU A 399 -35.33 -20.78 -7.45
C GLU A 399 -35.08 -21.79 -8.56
N ARG A 400 -36.13 -22.12 -9.32
CA ARG A 400 -36.06 -23.05 -10.45
C ARG A 400 -35.15 -22.61 -11.58
N LEU A 401 -34.75 -21.34 -11.65
CA LEU A 401 -33.77 -20.84 -12.62
C LEU A 401 -32.33 -21.20 -12.26
N CYS A 402 -32.02 -21.46 -10.99
CA CYS A 402 -30.64 -21.68 -10.55
C CYS A 402 -29.99 -22.89 -11.23
N LYS A 403 -30.70 -24.02 -11.32
CA LYS A 403 -30.17 -25.24 -11.95
C LYS A 403 -29.98 -25.09 -13.48
N PRO A 404 -30.96 -24.60 -14.25
CA PRO A 404 -30.76 -24.28 -15.67
C PRO A 404 -29.62 -23.29 -15.93
N MET A 405 -29.49 -22.23 -15.11
CA MET A 405 -28.39 -21.26 -15.25
C MET A 405 -27.02 -21.89 -14.99
N ALA A 406 -26.92 -22.74 -13.96
CA ALA A 406 -25.71 -23.50 -13.68
C ALA A 406 -25.37 -24.51 -14.80
N GLY A 407 -26.38 -25.07 -15.46
CA GLY A 407 -26.21 -26.01 -16.57
C GLY A 407 -25.62 -25.36 -17.82
N ILE A 408 -26.09 -24.17 -18.20
CA ILE A 408 -25.58 -23.46 -19.39
C ILE A 408 -24.26 -22.72 -19.17
N THR A 409 -23.78 -22.66 -17.92
CA THR A 409 -22.52 -22.00 -17.52
C THR A 409 -21.41 -23.00 -17.22
N ASP A 410 -21.52 -24.22 -17.73
CA ASP A 410 -20.42 -25.20 -17.64
C ASP A 410 -19.12 -24.64 -18.24
N GLY A 411 -18.01 -24.89 -17.54
CA GLY A 411 -16.68 -24.35 -17.88
C GLY A 411 -16.42 -22.89 -17.46
N PHE A 412 -17.39 -22.19 -16.84
CA PHE A 412 -17.17 -20.81 -16.39
C PHE A 412 -16.46 -20.78 -15.03
N SER A 413 -15.52 -19.86 -14.84
CA SER A 413 -15.00 -19.51 -13.50
C SER A 413 -16.03 -18.69 -12.73
N PHE A 414 -15.84 -18.51 -11.41
CA PHE A 414 -16.70 -17.59 -10.64
C PHE A 414 -16.64 -16.15 -11.15
N ALA A 415 -15.51 -15.71 -11.72
CA ALA A 415 -15.42 -14.41 -12.36
C ALA A 415 -16.29 -14.30 -13.62
N PHE A 416 -16.29 -15.33 -14.49
CA PHE A 416 -17.18 -15.37 -15.65
C PHE A 416 -18.66 -15.48 -15.26
N LEU A 417 -18.99 -16.23 -14.20
CA LEU A 417 -20.33 -16.26 -13.64
C LEU A 417 -20.75 -14.88 -13.14
N GLN A 418 -19.87 -14.17 -12.42
CA GLN A 418 -20.11 -12.82 -11.96
C GLN A 418 -20.41 -11.88 -13.14
N GLU A 419 -19.59 -11.92 -14.18
CA GLU A 419 -19.77 -11.12 -15.39
C GLU A 419 -21.09 -11.45 -16.09
N CYS A 420 -21.46 -12.73 -16.15
CA CYS A 420 -22.73 -13.15 -16.72
C CYS A 420 -23.93 -12.54 -15.96
N PHE A 421 -23.91 -12.56 -14.63
CA PHE A 421 -24.95 -11.93 -13.82
C PHE A 421 -24.95 -10.41 -13.96
N VAL A 422 -23.78 -9.76 -13.82
CA VAL A 422 -23.67 -8.29 -13.91
C VAL A 422 -24.11 -7.78 -15.28
N GLY A 423 -23.61 -8.37 -16.36
CA GLY A 423 -24.02 -8.04 -17.73
C GLY A 423 -25.53 -8.23 -17.94
N SER A 424 -26.11 -9.29 -17.36
CA SER A 424 -27.56 -9.50 -17.43
C SER A 424 -28.34 -8.41 -16.69
N MET A 425 -27.89 -7.99 -15.51
CA MET A 425 -28.55 -6.92 -14.75
C MET A 425 -28.47 -5.58 -15.47
N LEU A 426 -27.33 -5.25 -16.09
CA LEU A 426 -27.14 -4.03 -16.85
C LEU A 426 -28.03 -4.01 -18.10
N ALA A 427 -28.10 -5.13 -18.82
CA ALA A 427 -29.00 -5.27 -19.97
C ALA A 427 -30.47 -5.05 -19.56
N LEU A 428 -30.93 -5.67 -18.47
CA LEU A 428 -32.27 -5.46 -17.93
C LEU A 428 -32.53 -4.00 -17.54
N ALA A 429 -31.55 -3.30 -16.97
CA ALA A 429 -31.69 -1.90 -16.62
C ALA A 429 -31.81 -0.98 -17.86
N HIS A 430 -31.07 -1.29 -18.93
CA HIS A 430 -31.10 -0.51 -20.18
C HIS A 430 -32.33 -0.79 -21.04
N ASP A 431 -32.84 -2.02 -21.06
CA ASP A 431 -34.01 -2.43 -21.86
C ASP A 431 -35.37 -2.10 -21.19
N SER A 432 -35.39 -1.42 -20.05
CA SER A 432 -36.60 -0.91 -19.37
C SER A 432 -37.49 0.04 -20.22
N GLY A 433 -37.16 0.25 -21.51
CA GLY A 433 -37.84 1.16 -22.44
C GLY A 433 -38.43 0.52 -23.70
N ASP A 434 -38.27 -0.78 -23.96
CA ASP A 434 -38.89 -1.43 -25.14
C ASP A 434 -39.63 -2.71 -24.74
N THR A 435 -40.86 -2.54 -24.25
CA THR A 435 -41.75 -3.64 -23.87
C THR A 435 -42.29 -4.33 -25.12
N GLY A 436 -41.58 -5.36 -25.60
CA GLY A 436 -42.20 -6.47 -26.30
C GLY A 436 -43.15 -7.20 -25.33
N GLY A 437 -44.45 -7.02 -25.53
CA GLY A 437 -45.50 -7.54 -24.65
C GLY A 437 -45.44 -9.06 -24.43
N PRO A 438 -46.06 -9.58 -23.36
CA PRO A 438 -46.03 -10.99 -23.03
C PRO A 438 -46.71 -11.79 -24.15
N GLY A 439 -45.95 -12.67 -24.80
CA GLY A 439 -46.53 -13.75 -25.60
C GLY A 439 -47.42 -14.59 -24.68
N LYS A 440 -48.74 -14.48 -24.88
CA LYS A 440 -49.71 -15.37 -24.27
C LYS A 440 -49.60 -16.72 -24.98
N ASP A 441 -48.73 -17.59 -24.48
CA ASP A 441 -48.76 -19.01 -24.83
C ASP A 441 -48.67 -19.85 -23.55
N GLU A 442 -49.74 -20.61 -23.36
CA GLU A 442 -50.09 -21.76 -22.52
C GLU A 442 -49.19 -22.19 -21.34
N GLU A 443 -49.87 -22.61 -20.27
CA GLU A 443 -49.36 -23.19 -19.03
C GLU A 443 -48.56 -24.49 -19.28
N ASP A 444 -47.30 -24.34 -19.71
CA ASP A 444 -46.30 -25.40 -19.59
C ASP A 444 -45.26 -24.98 -18.55
N ASP A 445 -45.26 -25.68 -17.41
CA ASP A 445 -44.38 -25.42 -16.26
C ASP A 445 -42.87 -25.58 -16.61
N LYS A 446 -42.56 -26.09 -17.82
CA LYS A 446 -41.21 -26.26 -18.37
C LYS A 446 -40.70 -25.07 -19.18
N ASN A 447 -41.56 -24.12 -19.58
CA ASN A 447 -41.12 -22.99 -20.39
C ASN A 447 -40.44 -21.91 -19.52
N LEU A 448 -39.11 -22.00 -19.41
CA LEU A 448 -38.29 -21.01 -18.70
C LEU A 448 -38.16 -19.69 -19.46
N ASP A 449 -38.44 -19.68 -20.77
CA ASP A 449 -38.31 -18.49 -21.62
C ASP A 449 -39.38 -17.43 -21.31
N LYS A 450 -40.36 -17.71 -20.43
CA LYS A 450 -41.24 -16.66 -19.88
C LYS A 450 -40.50 -15.67 -18.97
N TYR A 451 -39.41 -16.10 -18.32
CA TYR A 451 -38.63 -15.24 -17.43
C TYR A 451 -37.67 -14.36 -18.22
N GLU A 452 -37.81 -13.06 -18.09
CA GLU A 452 -36.94 -12.09 -18.76
C GLU A 452 -35.46 -12.26 -18.36
N LEU A 453 -35.21 -12.41 -17.06
CA LEU A 453 -33.88 -12.69 -16.52
C LEU A 453 -33.25 -13.92 -17.18
N TRP A 454 -34.02 -15.00 -17.38
CA TRP A 454 -33.51 -16.21 -18.02
C TRP A 454 -33.11 -15.95 -19.49
N ARG A 455 -33.96 -15.26 -20.26
CA ARG A 455 -33.66 -14.93 -21.67
C ARG A 455 -32.38 -14.10 -21.80
N VAL A 456 -32.26 -13.04 -20.98
CA VAL A 456 -31.09 -12.14 -20.98
C VAL A 456 -29.83 -12.88 -20.52
N PHE A 457 -29.93 -13.65 -19.43
CA PHE A 457 -28.81 -14.43 -18.90
C PHE A 457 -28.31 -15.48 -19.90
N LYS A 458 -29.23 -16.18 -20.57
CA LYS A 458 -28.89 -17.15 -21.61
C LYS A 458 -28.15 -16.50 -22.79
N LYS A 459 -28.58 -15.29 -23.21
CA LYS A 459 -27.89 -14.51 -24.25
C LYS A 459 -26.49 -14.09 -23.79
N GLN A 460 -26.35 -13.58 -22.56
CA GLN A 460 -25.05 -13.16 -22.01
C GLN A 460 -24.08 -14.34 -21.86
N ALA A 461 -24.54 -15.49 -21.37
CA ALA A 461 -23.74 -16.70 -21.27
C ALA A 461 -23.23 -17.17 -22.65
N ALA A 462 -24.06 -17.06 -23.69
CA ALA A 462 -23.65 -17.42 -25.05
C ALA A 462 -22.59 -16.46 -25.62
N VAL A 463 -22.62 -15.18 -25.28
CA VAL A 463 -21.60 -14.19 -25.67
C VAL A 463 -20.27 -14.52 -24.99
N LEU A 464 -20.25 -14.63 -23.65
CA LEU A 464 -19.04 -14.93 -22.88
C LEU A 464 -18.40 -16.27 -23.27
N ARG A 465 -19.22 -17.26 -23.63
CA ARG A 465 -18.71 -18.56 -24.09
C ARG A 465 -17.91 -18.46 -25.40
N LYS A 466 -18.28 -17.54 -26.30
CA LYS A 466 -17.50 -17.30 -27.53
C LYS A 466 -16.15 -16.67 -27.22
N GLU A 467 -16.09 -15.76 -26.25
CA GLU A 467 -14.86 -15.12 -25.80
C GLU A 467 -13.89 -16.13 -25.17
N ILE A 468 -14.38 -16.98 -24.26
CA ILE A 468 -13.57 -18.05 -23.63
C ILE A 468 -12.93 -18.97 -24.69
N ARG A 469 -13.70 -19.32 -25.74
CA ARG A 469 -13.20 -20.17 -26.82
C ARG A 469 -12.10 -19.47 -27.63
N ASN A 470 -12.29 -18.19 -27.95
CA ASN A 470 -11.30 -17.42 -28.69
C ASN A 470 -9.98 -17.28 -27.90
N ASP A 471 -10.04 -17.05 -26.59
CA ASP A 471 -8.84 -16.99 -25.73
C ASP A 471 -8.10 -18.34 -25.69
N SER A 472 -8.84 -19.45 -25.71
CA SER A 472 -8.25 -20.79 -25.71
C SER A 472 -7.50 -21.10 -27.02
N GLU A 473 -7.96 -20.57 -28.16
CA GLU A 473 -7.33 -20.77 -29.48
C GLU A 473 -6.05 -19.91 -29.67
N VAL A 474 -5.93 -18.77 -28.96
CA VAL A 474 -4.73 -17.90 -29.01
C VAL A 474 -3.54 -18.51 -28.25
N VAL A 475 -3.78 -19.35 -27.23
CA VAL A 475 -2.72 -19.98 -26.42
C VAL A 475 -2.01 -21.15 -27.15
N THR A 476 -2.58 -21.67 -28.24
CA THR A 476 -2.10 -22.87 -28.96
C THR A 476 -1.12 -22.62 -30.13
N GLN A 477 -0.41 -21.49 -30.20
CA GLN A 477 0.69 -21.36 -31.17
C GLN A 477 1.97 -22.04 -30.65
N PRO A 478 2.64 -22.90 -31.45
CA PRO A 478 3.80 -23.66 -30.99
C PRO A 478 5.03 -22.76 -30.81
N SER A 479 5.75 -23.00 -29.71
CA SER A 479 7.05 -22.41 -29.42
C SER A 479 8.06 -22.66 -30.55
N LEU A 480 8.71 -21.59 -31.03
CA LEU A 480 9.85 -21.64 -31.94
C LEU A 480 10.97 -22.54 -31.37
N PRO A 481 11.68 -23.32 -32.20
CA PRO A 481 12.76 -24.18 -31.74
C PRO A 481 13.97 -23.35 -31.31
N SER A 482 14.61 -23.81 -30.24
CA SER A 482 15.86 -23.31 -29.69
C SER A 482 17.00 -23.34 -30.71
N GLY A 483 17.52 -22.16 -31.07
CA GLY A 483 18.74 -21.99 -31.86
C GLY A 483 19.33 -20.59 -31.64
N ASP A 484 20.52 -20.57 -31.04
CA ASP A 484 21.54 -19.51 -30.99
C ASP A 484 21.13 -18.04 -30.80
N VAL A 485 21.44 -17.54 -29.61
CA VAL A 485 21.49 -16.10 -29.29
C VAL A 485 22.73 -15.51 -29.97
N SER A 486 22.52 -14.71 -31.01
CA SER A 486 23.47 -13.66 -31.39
C SER A 486 22.77 -12.31 -31.47
N VAL A 487 23.49 -11.32 -30.94
CA VAL A 487 23.13 -9.93 -30.67
C VAL A 487 22.53 -9.24 -31.90
N LEU A 488 21.33 -8.64 -31.78
CA LEU A 488 20.90 -7.56 -32.68
C LEU A 488 20.01 -6.53 -31.96
N ALA A 489 20.28 -5.28 -32.31
CA ALA A 489 19.92 -4.05 -31.63
C ALA A 489 18.42 -3.73 -31.57
N PHE A 490 18.05 -2.95 -30.55
CA PHE A 490 16.77 -2.27 -30.43
C PHE A 490 16.54 -1.35 -31.65
N ALA A 491 15.56 -1.70 -32.48
CA ALA A 491 14.95 -0.79 -33.44
C ALA A 491 13.54 -0.45 -32.96
N SER A 492 13.34 0.82 -32.64
CA SER A 492 12.08 1.44 -32.27
C SER A 492 11.04 1.29 -33.38
N SER A 493 9.87 0.70 -33.08
CA SER A 493 8.73 0.71 -34.00
C SER A 493 7.72 1.78 -33.59
N GLN A 494 7.66 2.83 -34.41
CA GLN A 494 6.60 3.83 -34.41
C GLN A 494 5.28 3.20 -34.85
N VAL A 495 4.19 3.56 -34.17
CA VAL A 495 2.82 3.21 -34.53
C VAL A 495 2.41 3.95 -35.80
N ALA A 496 1.95 3.21 -36.81
CA ALA A 496 1.41 3.74 -38.05
C ALA A 496 -0.03 4.25 -37.89
N VAL A 497 -0.27 5.49 -38.34
CA VAL A 497 -1.60 6.11 -38.44
C VAL A 497 -2.19 5.82 -39.84
N PRO A 498 -3.49 5.48 -39.98
CA PRO A 498 -4.07 5.16 -41.29
C PRO A 498 -4.33 6.41 -42.13
N ARG A 499 -3.96 6.35 -43.42
CA ARG A 499 -4.21 7.40 -44.42
C ARG A 499 -5.68 7.44 -44.83
N ARG A 500 -6.33 8.60 -44.72
CA ARG A 500 -7.59 8.92 -45.43
C ARG A 500 -7.32 9.62 -46.75
N SER A 501 -8.15 9.29 -47.73
CA SER A 501 -8.14 9.71 -49.13
C SER A 501 -8.39 11.21 -49.34
N SER A 502 -7.77 11.72 -50.40
CA SER A 502 -7.81 13.09 -50.90
C SER A 502 -9.13 13.47 -51.57
N GLU A 503 -9.66 14.67 -51.29
CA GLU A 503 -10.48 15.43 -52.26
C GLU A 503 -10.32 16.94 -52.08
N LYS A 504 -10.62 17.66 -53.17
CA LYS A 504 -10.01 18.93 -53.63
C LYS A 504 -10.47 20.22 -52.92
N ARG A 505 -9.54 21.18 -52.90
CA ARG A 505 -9.67 22.62 -52.56
C ARG A 505 -10.73 23.39 -53.38
N ARG A 506 -11.35 24.42 -52.76
CA ARG A 506 -11.43 25.82 -53.25
C ARG A 506 -12.06 26.78 -52.22
N GLY A 507 -11.43 27.96 -52.02
CA GLY A 507 -12.08 29.23 -51.63
C GLY A 507 -11.93 29.72 -50.17
N MET A 508 -11.06 30.71 -49.95
CA MET A 508 -11.02 31.63 -48.78
C MET A 508 -12.04 32.80 -48.95
N PRO A 509 -12.26 33.74 -47.98
CA PRO A 509 -11.58 33.98 -46.69
C PRO A 509 -12.50 34.21 -45.46
N GLY A 510 -11.93 34.16 -44.24
CA GLY A 510 -12.50 34.88 -43.08
C GLY A 510 -12.26 34.29 -41.70
N THR A 511 -11.21 34.79 -41.03
CA THR A 511 -11.07 35.00 -39.56
C THR A 511 -10.60 33.86 -38.63
N PHE A 512 -9.69 34.29 -37.74
CA PHE A 512 -9.16 33.70 -36.50
C PHE A 512 -8.02 32.66 -36.58
N THR A 513 -6.89 33.06 -35.99
CA THR A 513 -5.63 32.34 -35.81
C THR A 513 -5.66 31.43 -34.58
N ASP A 514 -5.03 30.26 -34.75
CA ASP A 514 -4.69 29.23 -33.76
C ASP A 514 -3.95 29.75 -32.51
N SER A 515 -4.31 29.19 -31.35
CA SER A 515 -3.37 28.95 -30.25
C SER A 515 -3.58 27.52 -29.77
N ALA A 516 -2.53 26.72 -29.93
CA ALA A 516 -2.48 25.31 -29.60
C ALA A 516 -2.40 25.09 -28.08
N LEU A 517 -3.16 24.09 -27.64
CA LEU A 517 -3.11 23.47 -26.31
C LEU A 517 -1.71 22.91 -26.01
N VAL A 518 -1.11 23.39 -24.92
CA VAL A 518 0.05 22.81 -24.25
C VAL A 518 -0.43 21.69 -23.33
N PRO A 519 0.13 20.46 -23.38
CA PRO A 519 -0.17 19.41 -22.41
C PRO A 519 0.46 19.71 -21.04
N SER A 520 -0.38 19.62 -20.00
CA SER A 520 -0.03 19.70 -18.59
C SER A 520 1.02 18.66 -18.19
N LEU A 521 2.25 19.11 -17.89
CA LEU A 521 3.29 18.35 -17.20
C LEU A 521 2.98 18.31 -15.69
N ALA A 522 2.60 17.13 -15.19
CA ALA A 522 2.60 16.85 -13.76
C ALA A 522 4.05 16.77 -13.26
N ALA A 523 4.37 17.59 -12.26
CA ALA A 523 5.70 17.66 -11.66
C ALA A 523 6.05 16.38 -10.86
N PRO A 524 7.33 15.94 -10.90
CA PRO A 524 7.81 14.79 -10.13
C PRO A 524 8.04 15.17 -8.67
N GLN A 525 7.56 14.35 -7.73
CA GLN A 525 7.96 14.43 -6.33
C GLN A 525 9.35 13.81 -6.18
N GLY A 526 10.28 14.62 -5.67
CA GLY A 526 11.70 14.30 -5.52
C GLY A 526 11.98 13.16 -4.56
N GLN A 527 12.87 12.28 -5.00
CA GLN A 527 13.74 11.51 -4.14
C GLN A 527 14.96 12.38 -3.80
N ASP A 528 15.43 12.31 -2.55
CA ASP A 528 16.86 12.15 -2.30
C ASP A 528 17.14 11.48 -0.94
N PHE A 529 18.16 10.63 -0.98
CA PHE A 529 18.66 9.69 0.02
C PHE A 529 19.51 10.39 1.10
N LEU A 530 19.31 10.04 2.37
CA LEU A 530 20.34 9.45 3.28
C LEU A 530 19.72 9.24 4.68
N GLY A 531 19.86 8.04 5.25
CA GLY A 531 19.43 7.78 6.62
C GLY A 531 19.40 6.32 7.02
N MET A 532 20.47 5.58 6.73
CA MET A 532 20.76 4.34 7.46
C MET A 532 20.89 4.65 8.95
N ALA A 533 20.07 4.01 9.78
CA ALA A 533 20.40 3.78 11.19
C ALA A 533 20.61 2.28 11.38
N SER A 534 21.89 1.93 11.45
CA SER A 534 22.45 0.64 11.83
C SER A 534 22.04 0.30 13.27
N ASN A 535 21.44 -0.88 13.45
CA ASN A 535 21.40 -1.56 14.75
C ASN A 535 22.81 -2.08 15.06
N LEU A 536 23.64 -1.24 15.67
CA LEU A 536 24.88 -1.65 16.34
C LEU A 536 24.56 -1.87 17.81
N ASN A 537 24.37 -3.14 18.18
CA ASN A 537 24.29 -3.57 19.55
C ASN A 537 25.71 -3.50 20.15
N VAL A 538 25.94 -2.54 21.04
CA VAL A 538 27.20 -2.42 21.81
C VAL A 538 27.15 -3.46 22.94
N GLN A 539 27.79 -4.60 22.73
CA GLN A 539 28.28 -5.44 23.83
C GLN A 539 29.68 -4.98 24.20
N GLY A 540 29.82 -4.41 25.39
CA GLY A 540 31.09 -4.08 26.02
C GLY A 540 31.08 -4.52 27.49
N ALA A 541 31.92 -5.51 27.79
CA ALA A 541 32.33 -5.99 29.12
C ALA A 541 32.84 -4.83 30.01
N GLN A 542 32.96 -4.89 31.35
CA GLN A 542 33.34 -5.99 32.24
C GLN A 542 33.29 -5.53 33.73
N ALA A 543 33.39 -6.51 34.65
CA ALA A 543 33.75 -6.45 36.09
C ALA A 543 32.64 -6.03 37.08
N GLY A 544 32.37 -6.73 38.19
CA GLY A 544 33.04 -7.85 38.85
C GLY A 544 33.08 -7.61 40.36
N THR A 545 32.36 -8.43 41.13
CA THR A 545 32.49 -8.80 42.59
C THR A 545 31.09 -9.21 43.09
N ALA A 546 30.84 -10.15 44.00
CA ALA A 546 31.47 -11.37 44.51
C ALA A 546 30.50 -11.96 45.58
N ARG A 547 30.52 -13.28 45.80
CA ARG A 547 30.01 -14.11 46.94
C ARG A 547 28.65 -14.82 46.71
N LEU A 548 28.63 -16.14 46.45
CA LEU A 548 28.88 -17.33 47.31
C LEU A 548 27.62 -17.79 48.07
N ASN A 549 27.06 -18.94 47.65
CA ASN A 549 26.75 -20.15 48.44
C ASN A 549 26.05 -21.18 47.52
N THR A 550 26.75 -22.22 47.04
CA THR A 550 26.67 -23.61 47.53
C THR A 550 25.22 -24.11 47.71
N THR A 551 24.75 -25.16 47.02
CA THR A 551 24.96 -26.56 47.44
C THR A 551 24.45 -27.56 46.38
N LYS A 552 25.33 -28.53 46.03
CA LYS A 552 25.15 -29.94 45.59
C LYS A 552 24.18 -30.27 44.44
N GLN A 553 24.64 -30.72 43.26
CA GLN A 553 25.32 -31.99 42.93
C GLN A 553 24.34 -33.16 42.77
N THR A 554 24.11 -33.61 41.53
CA THR A 554 24.19 -35.03 41.15
C THR A 554 24.64 -35.14 39.68
N VAL A 555 25.66 -35.97 39.51
CA VAL A 555 26.41 -36.34 38.31
C VAL A 555 25.78 -37.60 37.71
N ILE A 556 25.80 -37.74 36.39
CA ILE A 556 26.11 -38.96 35.58
C ILE A 556 26.19 -38.45 34.12
N ASN A 557 27.40 -38.21 33.57
CA ASN A 557 28.16 -39.10 32.66
C ASN A 557 27.26 -39.79 31.60
N SER A 558 27.51 -39.75 30.29
CA SER A 558 28.79 -39.73 29.57
C SER A 558 28.56 -39.76 28.04
N ARG A 559 29.54 -39.22 27.30
CA ARG A 559 30.01 -39.59 25.93
C ARG A 559 29.09 -39.27 24.74
N SER A 560 29.45 -38.30 23.91
CA SER A 560 30.36 -38.40 22.75
C SER A 560 29.73 -39.16 21.58
N TYR A 561 29.41 -38.47 20.48
CA TYR A 561 29.88 -38.82 19.13
C TYR A 561 29.70 -37.63 18.18
N ALA A 562 30.72 -37.41 17.35
CA ALA A 562 30.83 -36.40 16.32
C ALA A 562 30.27 -36.91 14.98
N MET A 563 30.09 -35.96 14.05
CA MET A 563 29.94 -36.11 12.59
C MET A 563 28.64 -36.77 12.06
N GLN A 564 27.78 -35.97 11.43
CA GLN A 564 27.74 -35.77 9.96
C GLN A 564 26.87 -34.56 9.60
#